data_AF-A0A4Q2XBF2-F1
#
_entry.id   AF-A0A4Q2XBF2-F1
#
_cell.length_a   1.000
_cell.length_b   1.000
_cell.length_c   1.000
_cell.angle_alpha   90.00
_cell.angle_beta   90.00
_cell.angle_gamma   90.00
#
_symmetry.space_group_name_H-M   'P 1'
#
loop_
_entity.id
_entity.type
_entity.pdbx_description
1 polymer ?
#
loop_
_entity_poly.entity_id
_entity_poly.type
_entity_poly.pdbx_seq_one_letter_code
_entity_poly.pdbx_strand_id
1 'polypeptide(L)'
;MLLLRLTATLLLSSLASAAPPERHPSGIARFHDPATPVVEGKNWHVFSTGQGIISRYSTDLKDWKDAPPVFKEGEFPAWHREVVPKQKGHLWAPDIIHRDGRYLLYYSVSSWGKNVSAIGLASNPTLDHTSSAYRWKDEGIIIRSGDKDPYNAIDPQLFADTDGTLWMVFGSFWGGIQLIELDPKTGHRHGKHKKVHQLAWHESIEAPALLKHDGYYYLFLNWGLCCRGTNSTYEMRIGRSKKITGPYLDAEGRELATGGGTLFLGTDGDRIGPGHPAFVGEKDQLRMFFHYYDRARNGFARMDSLPIRWKDDGWPEAVDSAK
;
A
#
# COMPACT_ATOMS: atom_id res chain seq x y z
N MET A 1 44.60 31.51 52.33
CA MET A 1 43.17 31.57 51.94
C MET A 1 43.05 31.30 50.46
N LEU A 2 42.73 30.08 50.06
CA LEU A 2 42.16 29.79 48.74
C LEU A 2 41.37 28.49 48.85
N LEU A 3 40.05 28.59 49.02
CA LEU A 3 39.13 27.45 48.99
C LEU A 3 38.87 27.09 47.52
N LEU A 4 39.32 25.92 47.08
CA LEU A 4 38.91 25.33 45.81
C LEU A 4 37.56 24.63 46.02
N ARG A 5 36.48 25.22 45.49
CA ARG A 5 35.15 24.58 45.47
C ARG A 5 35.08 23.64 44.27
N LEU A 6 35.06 22.32 44.51
CA LEU A 6 34.63 21.34 43.52
C LEU A 6 33.10 21.41 43.39
N THR A 7 32.60 21.90 42.26
CA THR A 7 31.20 21.71 41.86
C THR A 7 31.08 20.42 41.06
N ALA A 8 30.49 19.40 41.67
CA ALA A 8 30.08 18.18 40.98
C ALA A 8 28.80 18.46 40.17
N THR A 9 28.90 18.50 38.85
CA THR A 9 27.75 18.63 37.95
C THR A 9 27.10 17.26 37.79
N LEU A 10 25.96 17.05 38.44
CA LEU A 10 25.13 15.86 38.24
C LEU A 10 24.45 15.96 36.86
N LEU A 11 24.92 15.20 35.88
CA LEU A 11 24.22 15.00 34.61
C LEU A 11 23.02 14.07 34.86
N LEU A 12 21.84 14.64 35.09
CA LEU A 12 20.59 13.89 34.95
C LEU A 12 20.36 13.65 33.45
N SER A 13 20.66 12.43 32.99
CA SER A 13 20.19 11.93 31.71
C SER A 13 18.67 11.78 31.79
N SER A 14 17.92 12.74 31.27
CA SER A 14 16.49 12.57 31.01
C SER A 14 16.33 11.56 29.88
N LEU A 15 16.05 10.30 30.23
CA LEU A 15 15.45 9.36 29.30
C LEU A 15 14.07 9.93 28.96
N ALA A 16 13.96 10.61 27.82
CA ALA A 16 12.68 10.91 27.23
C ALA A 16 12.01 9.55 26.96
N SER A 17 11.01 9.20 27.77
CA SER A 17 10.12 8.09 27.47
C SER A 17 9.44 8.43 26.15
N ALA A 18 9.86 7.78 25.07
CA ALA A 18 9.14 7.84 23.82
C ALA A 18 7.69 7.41 24.11
N ALA A 19 6.72 8.27 23.75
CA ALA A 19 5.32 7.95 23.92
C ALA A 19 5.04 6.57 23.29
N PRO A 20 4.21 5.72 23.92
CA PRO A 20 3.86 4.42 23.35
C PRO A 20 3.34 4.65 21.93
N PRO A 21 3.75 3.82 20.96
CA PRO A 21 3.53 4.15 19.57
C PRO A 21 2.04 4.07 19.26
N GLU A 22 1.44 5.22 18.95
CA GLU A 22 -0.01 5.40 18.94
C GLU A 22 -0.65 4.81 17.67
N ARG A 23 -1.79 4.14 17.85
CA ARG A 23 -2.67 3.65 16.78
C ARG A 23 -3.51 4.80 16.21
N HIS A 24 -3.76 4.81 14.90
CA HIS A 24 -4.58 5.83 14.25
C HIS A 24 -5.72 5.20 13.42
N PRO A 25 -6.81 4.76 14.08
CA PRO A 25 -7.99 4.33 13.34
C PRO A 25 -8.63 5.56 12.69
N SER A 26 -9.02 5.44 11.43
CA SER A 26 -9.60 6.52 10.58
C SER A 26 -10.96 7.09 11.04
N GLY A 27 -11.37 6.86 12.29
CA GLY A 27 -12.67 7.32 12.80
C GLY A 27 -13.84 6.68 12.03
N ILE A 28 -14.76 7.49 11.53
CA ILE A 28 -15.95 7.04 10.79
C ILE A 28 -15.73 6.93 9.27
N ALA A 29 -14.57 7.35 8.77
CA ALA A 29 -14.30 7.35 7.33
C ALA A 29 -14.13 5.92 6.81
N ARG A 30 -14.78 5.61 5.69
CA ARG A 30 -14.65 4.30 5.03
C ARG A 30 -13.39 4.26 4.19
N PHE A 31 -12.50 3.31 4.45
CA PHE A 31 -11.37 3.01 3.57
C PHE A 31 -11.38 1.53 3.20
N HIS A 32 -11.29 1.26 1.91
CA HIS A 32 -11.08 -0.08 1.36
C HIS A 32 -9.96 0.05 0.34
N ASP A 33 -8.93 -0.79 0.45
CA ASP A 33 -7.70 -0.69 -0.33
C ASP A 33 -7.09 0.72 -0.30
N PRO A 34 -6.69 1.23 0.88
CA PRO A 34 -6.06 2.54 0.97
C PRO A 34 -4.70 2.51 0.26
N ALA A 35 -4.46 3.50 -0.60
CA ALA A 35 -3.15 3.80 -1.17
C ALA A 35 -2.13 4.12 -0.09
N THR A 36 -0.84 4.10 -0.46
CA THR A 36 0.22 4.67 0.36
C THR A 36 -0.10 6.13 0.73
N PRO A 37 -0.19 6.46 2.04
CA PRO A 37 -0.39 7.86 2.44
C PRO A 37 0.78 8.74 1.99
N VAL A 38 0.46 9.91 1.46
CA VAL A 38 1.46 10.92 1.05
C VAL A 38 1.16 12.26 1.72
N VAL A 39 2.21 13.06 1.94
CA VAL A 39 2.08 14.37 2.59
C VAL A 39 2.31 15.49 1.59
N GLU A 40 1.43 16.49 1.60
CA GLU A 40 1.63 17.79 0.93
C GLU A 40 1.31 18.92 1.92
N GLY A 41 2.31 19.77 2.19
CA GLY A 41 2.21 20.78 3.23
C GLY A 41 1.98 20.14 4.60
N LYS A 42 0.81 20.42 5.21
CA LYS A 42 0.41 19.86 6.52
C LYS A 42 -0.56 18.68 6.43
N ASN A 43 -1.00 18.35 5.21
CA ASN A 43 -2.05 17.36 5.00
C ASN A 43 -1.43 16.03 4.60
N TRP A 44 -1.85 14.98 5.28
CA TRP A 44 -1.84 13.62 4.78
C TRP A 44 -2.95 13.48 3.75
N HIS A 45 -2.66 12.81 2.65
CA HIS A 45 -3.61 12.45 1.60
C HIS A 45 -3.63 10.93 1.44
N VAL A 46 -4.83 10.36 1.38
CA VAL A 46 -5.04 8.93 1.14
C VAL A 46 -6.12 8.76 0.09
N PHE A 47 -5.85 7.88 -0.86
CA PHE A 47 -6.77 7.48 -1.91
C PHE A 47 -7.28 6.07 -1.62
N SER A 48 -8.49 5.73 -2.06
CA SER A 48 -9.03 4.38 -1.83
C SER A 48 -10.03 3.95 -2.91
N THR A 49 -10.31 2.64 -2.93
CA THR A 49 -11.35 2.04 -3.79
C THR A 49 -12.67 2.80 -3.67
N GLY A 50 -13.28 3.12 -4.81
CA GLY A 50 -14.55 3.82 -4.86
C GLY A 50 -14.86 4.50 -6.20
N GLN A 51 -15.97 5.24 -6.24
CA GLN A 51 -16.38 5.97 -7.43
C GLN A 51 -15.35 7.05 -7.77
N GLY A 52 -14.69 6.89 -8.92
CA GLY A 52 -13.66 7.82 -9.41
C GLY A 52 -12.36 7.85 -8.60
N ILE A 53 -12.10 6.83 -7.77
CA ILE A 53 -11.07 6.82 -6.72
C ILE A 53 -11.36 7.90 -5.67
N ILE A 54 -11.73 7.46 -4.47
CA ILE A 54 -12.03 8.36 -3.35
C ILE A 54 -10.72 9.02 -2.90
N SER A 55 -10.76 10.32 -2.65
CA SER A 55 -9.65 11.09 -2.11
C SER A 55 -10.04 11.70 -0.77
N ARG A 56 -9.19 11.53 0.25
CA ARG A 56 -9.35 12.17 1.55
C ARG A 56 -8.05 12.76 2.03
N TYR A 57 -8.17 13.76 2.88
CA TYR A 57 -7.03 14.37 3.56
C TYR A 57 -7.27 14.60 5.04
N SER A 58 -6.19 14.65 5.81
CA SER A 58 -6.19 14.81 7.26
C SER A 58 -4.92 15.51 7.74
N THR A 59 -4.98 16.27 8.83
CA THR A 59 -3.78 16.84 9.47
C THR A 59 -3.23 15.97 10.60
N ASP A 60 -3.96 14.92 11.02
CA ASP A 60 -3.66 14.13 12.21
C ASP A 60 -3.88 12.61 12.05
N LEU A 61 -4.24 12.15 10.84
CA LEU A 61 -4.59 10.76 10.49
C LEU A 61 -5.84 10.20 11.19
N LYS A 62 -6.53 11.00 12.00
CA LYS A 62 -7.71 10.62 12.77
C LYS A 62 -8.98 11.21 12.15
N ASP A 63 -8.97 12.52 11.91
CA ASP A 63 -10.09 13.24 11.32
C ASP A 63 -9.85 13.45 9.82
N TRP A 64 -10.71 12.82 9.01
CA TRP A 64 -10.58 12.81 7.55
C TRP A 64 -11.65 13.68 6.90
N LYS A 65 -11.23 14.48 5.92
CA LYS A 65 -12.11 15.28 5.06
C LYS A 65 -12.07 14.74 3.64
N ASP A 66 -13.21 14.73 2.98
CA ASP A 66 -13.28 14.37 1.56
C ASP A 66 -12.69 15.50 0.69
N ALA A 67 -11.95 15.10 -0.33
CA ALA A 67 -11.57 15.92 -1.48
C ALA A 67 -12.30 15.40 -2.73
N PRO A 68 -12.33 16.17 -3.85
CA PRO A 68 -12.89 15.65 -5.09
C PRO A 68 -12.22 14.31 -5.49
N PRO A 69 -12.97 13.32 -6.01
CA PRO A 69 -12.37 12.09 -6.51
C PRO A 69 -11.41 12.39 -7.66
N VAL A 70 -10.48 11.47 -7.93
CA VAL A 70 -9.48 11.61 -9.00
C VAL A 70 -10.17 11.82 -10.35
N PHE A 71 -11.19 11.02 -10.62
CA PHE A 71 -12.05 11.15 -11.79
C PHE A 71 -13.46 11.54 -11.36
N LYS A 72 -13.98 12.63 -11.95
CA LYS A 72 -15.37 13.01 -11.76
C LYS A 72 -16.29 11.97 -12.39
N GLU A 73 -17.48 11.82 -11.81
CA GLU A 73 -18.48 10.93 -12.37
C GLU A 73 -18.81 11.32 -13.82
N GLY A 74 -18.67 10.35 -14.74
CA GLY A 74 -18.87 10.57 -16.17
C GLY A 74 -17.64 11.06 -16.95
N GLU A 75 -16.58 11.50 -16.26
CA GLU A 75 -15.32 12.00 -16.85
C GLU A 75 -14.17 10.98 -16.71
N PHE A 76 -14.47 9.70 -16.87
CA PHE A 76 -13.47 8.63 -16.84
C PHE A 76 -12.70 8.55 -18.17
N PRO A 77 -11.43 8.10 -18.18
CA PRO A 77 -10.67 7.92 -19.41
C PRO A 77 -11.37 7.00 -20.41
N ALA A 78 -11.48 7.38 -21.69
CA ALA A 78 -12.28 6.64 -22.68
C ALA A 78 -11.97 5.12 -22.71
N TRP A 79 -10.68 4.78 -22.56
CA TRP A 79 -10.19 3.41 -22.58
C TRP A 79 -10.76 2.50 -21.47
N HIS A 80 -11.25 3.03 -20.34
CA HIS A 80 -11.74 2.18 -19.23
C HIS A 80 -12.92 1.29 -19.66
N ARG A 81 -13.84 1.82 -20.49
CA ARG A 81 -14.97 1.07 -21.06
C ARG A 81 -14.57 0.24 -22.27
N GLU A 82 -13.47 0.57 -22.95
CA GLU A 82 -12.94 -0.30 -24.00
C GLU A 82 -12.38 -1.60 -23.41
N VAL A 83 -11.69 -1.52 -22.27
CA VAL A 83 -11.16 -2.70 -21.56
C VAL A 83 -12.27 -3.46 -20.86
N VAL A 84 -13.09 -2.75 -20.06
CA VAL A 84 -14.13 -3.34 -19.22
C VAL A 84 -15.47 -2.64 -19.50
N PRO A 85 -16.24 -3.06 -20.53
CA PRO A 85 -17.42 -2.33 -21.00
C PRO A 85 -18.49 -2.06 -19.95
N LYS A 86 -18.62 -2.93 -18.94
CA LYS A 86 -19.62 -2.79 -17.87
C LYS A 86 -19.12 -1.99 -16.67
N GLN A 87 -17.88 -1.50 -16.68
CA GLN A 87 -17.35 -0.70 -15.58
C GLN A 87 -18.01 0.69 -15.57
N LYS A 88 -18.50 1.09 -14.39
CA LYS A 88 -19.26 2.34 -14.16
C LYS A 88 -18.47 3.40 -13.40
N GLY A 89 -17.17 3.20 -13.23
CA GLY A 89 -16.28 4.13 -12.55
C GLY A 89 -16.00 3.80 -11.08
N HIS A 90 -16.43 2.64 -10.59
CA HIS A 90 -15.97 2.13 -9.31
C HIS A 90 -14.59 1.51 -9.52
N LEU A 91 -13.55 2.30 -9.30
CA LEU A 91 -12.15 1.97 -9.56
C LEU A 91 -11.49 1.51 -8.26
N TRP A 92 -10.51 0.59 -8.36
CA TRP A 92 -10.03 -0.15 -7.18
C TRP A 92 -8.55 0.05 -6.92
N ALA A 93 -8.17 -0.17 -5.66
CA ALA A 93 -6.80 -0.34 -5.19
C ALA A 93 -5.84 0.68 -5.79
N PRO A 94 -6.04 1.98 -5.52
CA PRO A 94 -5.09 2.96 -5.98
C PRO A 94 -3.78 2.82 -5.20
N ASP A 95 -2.68 3.20 -5.83
CA ASP A 95 -1.44 3.53 -5.10
C ASP A 95 -0.75 4.74 -5.73
N ILE A 96 0.02 5.48 -4.94
CA ILE A 96 0.52 6.80 -5.31
C ILE A 96 1.97 7.03 -4.88
N ILE A 97 2.73 7.71 -5.74
CA ILE A 97 4.09 8.19 -5.41
C ILE A 97 4.28 9.63 -5.91
N HIS A 98 5.06 10.43 -5.16
CA HIS A 98 5.54 11.73 -5.64
C HIS A 98 6.91 11.58 -6.30
N ARG A 99 7.02 11.99 -7.57
CA ARG A 99 8.23 11.82 -8.40
C ARG A 99 8.31 12.92 -9.44
N ASP A 100 9.50 13.48 -9.65
CA ASP A 100 9.75 14.52 -10.67
C ASP A 100 8.75 15.70 -10.62
N GLY A 101 8.43 16.14 -9.41
CA GLY A 101 7.56 17.31 -9.18
C GLY A 101 6.07 17.08 -9.46
N ARG A 102 5.63 15.81 -9.54
CA ARG A 102 4.22 15.44 -9.71
C ARG A 102 3.89 14.18 -8.95
N TYR A 103 2.61 14.01 -8.67
CA TYR A 103 2.05 12.79 -8.12
C TYR A 103 1.65 11.85 -9.25
N LEU A 104 2.00 10.57 -9.10
CA LEU A 104 1.67 9.47 -10.00
C LEU A 104 0.75 8.51 -9.27
N LEU A 105 -0.52 8.46 -9.65
CA LEU A 105 -1.53 7.60 -9.05
C LEU A 105 -1.91 6.48 -10.02
N TYR A 106 -1.66 5.25 -9.62
CA TYR A 106 -2.04 4.04 -10.35
C TYR A 106 -3.36 3.51 -9.79
N TYR A 107 -4.17 2.88 -10.62
CA TYR A 107 -5.48 2.39 -10.22
C TYR A 107 -5.95 1.22 -11.10
N SER A 108 -6.87 0.44 -10.55
CA SER A 108 -7.40 -0.77 -11.20
C SER A 108 -8.75 -0.51 -11.88
N VAL A 109 -8.88 -0.99 -13.12
CA VAL A 109 -10.13 -1.10 -13.88
C VAL A 109 -10.41 -2.59 -14.10
N SER A 110 -11.44 -3.12 -13.46
CA SER A 110 -11.76 -4.56 -13.54
C SER A 110 -13.27 -4.83 -13.32
N SER A 111 -13.64 -6.11 -13.27
CA SER A 111 -14.97 -6.63 -12.92
C SER A 111 -14.82 -7.85 -12.02
N TRP A 112 -15.69 -7.96 -11.00
CA TRP A 112 -15.53 -8.93 -9.93
C TRP A 112 -15.40 -10.38 -10.46
N GLY A 113 -14.39 -11.11 -10.00
CA GLY A 113 -14.15 -12.51 -10.37
C GLY A 113 -13.70 -12.73 -11.82
N LYS A 114 -13.20 -11.69 -12.50
CA LYS A 114 -12.64 -11.75 -13.86
C LYS A 114 -11.21 -11.21 -13.87
N ASN A 115 -10.41 -11.64 -14.86
CA ASN A 115 -9.06 -11.10 -15.10
C ASN A 115 -8.96 -10.24 -16.36
N VAL A 116 -10.07 -9.90 -17.01
CA VAL A 116 -10.09 -8.82 -18.01
C VAL A 116 -10.00 -7.51 -17.26
N SER A 117 -8.77 -7.01 -17.13
CA SER A 117 -8.42 -5.92 -16.22
C SER A 117 -7.32 -5.03 -16.81
N ALA A 118 -7.18 -3.83 -16.27
CA ALA A 118 -6.09 -2.94 -16.58
C ALA A 118 -5.67 -2.10 -15.36
N ILE A 119 -4.38 -1.83 -15.26
CA ILE A 119 -3.83 -0.81 -14.39
C ILE A 119 -3.59 0.45 -15.20
N GLY A 120 -4.27 1.53 -14.82
CA GLY A 120 -4.11 2.86 -15.39
C GLY A 120 -3.15 3.73 -14.56
N LEU A 121 -2.74 4.86 -15.13
CA LEU A 121 -1.97 5.91 -14.46
C LEU A 121 -2.65 7.26 -14.66
N ALA A 122 -2.78 8.02 -13.58
CA ALA A 122 -3.13 9.43 -13.59
C ALA A 122 -1.99 10.24 -12.95
N SER A 123 -1.75 11.45 -13.43
CA SER A 123 -0.76 12.36 -12.84
C SER A 123 -1.36 13.71 -12.46
N ASN A 124 -0.82 14.34 -11.41
CA ASN A 124 -1.25 15.66 -10.94
C ASN A 124 -0.07 16.40 -10.31
N PRO A 125 0.18 17.69 -10.58
CA PRO A 125 1.27 18.43 -9.95
C PRO A 125 1.09 18.69 -8.45
N THR A 126 -0.13 18.62 -7.92
CA THR A 126 -0.46 18.93 -6.52
C THR A 126 -1.66 18.13 -6.03
N LEU A 127 -1.77 17.92 -4.72
CA LEU A 127 -2.94 17.30 -4.07
C LEU A 127 -3.83 18.33 -3.37
N ASP A 128 -3.39 19.58 -3.26
CA ASP A 128 -4.20 20.72 -2.84
C ASP A 128 -5.25 21.02 -3.91
N HIS A 129 -6.44 20.48 -3.71
CA HIS A 129 -7.60 20.66 -4.58
C HIS A 129 -8.09 22.11 -4.71
N THR A 130 -7.54 23.05 -3.94
CA THR A 130 -7.81 24.49 -4.07
C THR A 130 -6.82 25.22 -4.97
N SER A 131 -5.69 24.59 -5.29
CA SER A 131 -4.67 25.14 -6.17
C SER A 131 -5.16 25.23 -7.62
N SER A 132 -4.81 26.31 -8.32
CA SER A 132 -5.06 26.45 -9.76
C SER A 132 -4.30 25.43 -10.61
N ALA A 133 -3.25 24.80 -10.06
CA ALA A 133 -2.51 23.74 -10.72
C ALA A 133 -3.17 22.35 -10.57
N TYR A 134 -4.16 22.20 -9.67
CA TYR A 134 -4.79 20.91 -9.40
C TYR A 134 -5.57 20.41 -10.62
N ARG A 135 -5.02 19.39 -11.28
CA ARG A 135 -5.62 18.79 -12.46
C ARG A 135 -5.08 17.39 -12.71
N TRP A 136 -5.90 16.39 -12.43
CA TRP A 136 -5.59 15.01 -12.83
C TRP A 136 -5.56 14.89 -14.35
N LYS A 137 -4.48 14.30 -14.86
CA LYS A 137 -4.28 13.96 -16.26
C LYS A 137 -4.22 12.44 -16.38
N ASP A 138 -5.06 11.86 -17.23
CA ASP A 138 -4.91 10.46 -17.64
C ASP A 138 -3.62 10.29 -18.44
N GLU A 139 -2.79 9.33 -18.02
CA GLU A 139 -1.58 8.92 -18.72
C GLU A 139 -1.78 7.58 -19.45
N GLY A 140 -2.98 7.02 -19.41
CA GLY A 140 -3.31 5.78 -20.09
C GLY A 140 -2.92 4.55 -19.29
N ILE A 141 -2.59 3.48 -20.02
CA ILE A 141 -2.54 2.12 -19.47
C ILE A 141 -1.11 1.63 -19.33
N ILE A 142 -0.82 1.04 -18.17
CA ILE A 142 0.50 0.56 -17.79
C ILE A 142 0.63 -0.93 -18.08
N ILE A 143 -0.40 -1.69 -17.73
CA ILE A 143 -0.50 -3.14 -18.02
C ILE A 143 -1.96 -3.56 -18.11
N ARG A 144 -2.23 -4.59 -18.93
CA ARG A 144 -3.54 -5.23 -19.10
C ARG A 144 -3.40 -6.72 -18.90
N SER A 145 -4.50 -7.36 -18.53
CA SER A 145 -4.69 -8.80 -18.60
C SER A 145 -6.02 -9.11 -19.28
N GLY A 146 -6.12 -10.28 -19.91
CA GLY A 146 -7.36 -10.86 -20.42
C GLY A 146 -7.43 -12.36 -20.15
N ASP A 147 -8.46 -13.03 -20.69
CA ASP A 147 -8.77 -14.43 -20.37
C ASP A 147 -7.62 -15.43 -20.63
N LYS A 148 -6.63 -15.05 -21.44
CA LYS A 148 -5.45 -15.88 -21.78
C LYS A 148 -4.21 -15.57 -20.93
N ASP A 149 -4.22 -14.46 -20.20
CA ASP A 149 -3.10 -14.08 -19.35
C ASP A 149 -3.14 -14.86 -18.04
N PRO A 150 -1.98 -15.31 -17.53
CA PRO A 150 -1.92 -16.12 -16.33
C PRO A 150 -2.04 -15.29 -15.06
N TYR A 151 -2.36 -14.01 -15.12
CA TYR A 151 -2.47 -13.11 -13.97
C TYR A 151 -3.62 -12.14 -14.14
N ASN A 152 -3.95 -11.43 -13.06
CA ASN A 152 -4.94 -10.35 -13.07
C ASN A 152 -4.23 -9.00 -12.87
N ALA A 153 -4.41 -8.06 -13.79
CA ALA A 153 -3.81 -6.73 -13.76
C ALA A 153 -4.63 -5.77 -12.87
N ILE A 154 -4.61 -6.00 -11.57
CA ILE A 154 -5.16 -5.13 -10.51
C ILE A 154 -4.19 -5.05 -9.31
N ASP A 155 -4.52 -4.21 -8.34
CA ASP A 155 -3.79 -4.02 -7.08
C ASP A 155 -2.34 -3.55 -7.25
N PRO A 156 -2.08 -2.45 -7.97
CA PRO A 156 -0.75 -1.87 -8.05
C PRO A 156 -0.25 -1.42 -6.68
N GLN A 157 1.01 -1.73 -6.36
CA GLN A 157 1.80 -1.06 -5.33
C GLN A 157 3.15 -0.65 -5.90
N LEU A 158 3.57 0.56 -5.56
CA LEU A 158 4.74 1.23 -6.08
C LEU A 158 5.90 1.10 -5.12
N PHE A 159 7.05 0.70 -5.66
CA PHE A 159 8.29 0.58 -4.91
C PHE A 159 9.42 1.34 -5.61
N ALA A 160 9.85 2.44 -5.00
CA ALA A 160 11.04 3.17 -5.42
C ALA A 160 12.26 2.61 -4.67
N ASP A 161 13.23 2.09 -5.41
CA ASP A 161 14.43 1.53 -4.82
C ASP A 161 15.51 2.61 -4.63
N THR A 162 16.47 2.33 -3.74
CA THR A 162 17.58 3.20 -3.37
C THR A 162 18.56 3.45 -4.52
N ASP A 163 18.54 2.62 -5.57
CA ASP A 163 19.33 2.82 -6.79
C ASP A 163 18.64 3.72 -7.82
N GLY A 164 17.44 4.21 -7.51
CA GLY A 164 16.64 5.10 -8.36
C GLY A 164 15.69 4.36 -9.30
N THR A 165 15.71 3.03 -9.36
CA THR A 165 14.72 2.26 -10.13
C THR A 165 13.32 2.39 -9.52
N LEU A 166 12.31 2.19 -10.36
CA LEU A 166 10.91 2.22 -9.97
C LEU A 166 10.24 0.92 -10.39
N TRP A 167 9.55 0.29 -9.46
CA TRP A 167 8.89 -1.00 -9.67
C TRP A 167 7.42 -0.91 -9.30
N MET A 168 6.62 -1.74 -9.96
CA MET A 168 5.24 -2.00 -9.58
C MET A 168 5.08 -3.48 -9.30
N VAL A 169 4.68 -3.81 -8.08
CA VAL A 169 4.15 -5.12 -7.73
C VAL A 169 2.63 -5.07 -7.85
N PHE A 170 2.01 -6.13 -8.37
CA PHE A 170 0.57 -6.18 -8.58
C PHE A 170 0.07 -7.63 -8.65
N GLY A 171 -1.24 -7.83 -8.65
CA GLY A 171 -1.84 -9.14 -8.92
C GLY A 171 -2.83 -9.59 -7.86
N SER A 172 -3.79 -10.40 -8.31
CA SER A 172 -4.86 -10.98 -7.49
C SER A 172 -5.31 -12.30 -8.13
N PHE A 173 -5.31 -13.40 -7.38
CA PHE A 173 -5.60 -14.78 -7.80
C PHE A 173 -4.75 -15.23 -9.01
N TRP A 174 -5.25 -16.16 -9.84
CA TRP A 174 -4.56 -16.73 -11.01
C TRP A 174 -3.11 -17.16 -10.70
N GLY A 175 -2.14 -16.70 -11.48
CA GLY A 175 -0.70 -16.91 -11.31
C GLY A 175 -0.10 -16.03 -10.20
N GLY A 176 -0.92 -15.40 -9.37
CA GLY A 176 -0.53 -14.70 -8.16
C GLY A 176 0.13 -13.36 -8.43
N ILE A 177 1.13 -13.05 -7.61
CA ILE A 177 1.77 -11.73 -7.54
C ILE A 177 2.82 -11.58 -8.62
N GLN A 178 2.76 -10.46 -9.33
CA GLN A 178 3.60 -10.10 -10.45
C GLN A 178 4.42 -8.84 -10.14
N LEU A 179 5.55 -8.68 -10.81
CA LEU A 179 6.42 -7.51 -10.72
C LEU A 179 6.84 -7.05 -12.11
N ILE A 180 6.76 -5.74 -12.35
CA ILE A 180 7.28 -5.08 -13.55
C ILE A 180 8.13 -3.86 -13.17
N GLU A 181 9.09 -3.53 -14.04
CA GLU A 181 9.86 -2.30 -13.94
C GLU A 181 9.11 -1.15 -14.65
N LEU A 182 9.15 0.03 -14.03
CA LEU A 182 8.62 1.28 -14.55
C LEU A 182 9.78 2.22 -14.90
N ASP A 183 9.57 3.08 -15.89
CA ASP A 183 10.44 4.21 -16.16
C ASP A 183 10.22 5.27 -15.06
N PRO A 184 11.26 5.61 -14.27
CA PRO A 184 11.12 6.51 -13.13
C PRO A 184 10.77 7.95 -13.52
N LYS A 185 10.98 8.35 -14.78
CA LYS A 185 10.65 9.71 -15.26
C LYS A 185 9.19 9.79 -15.71
N THR A 186 8.75 8.79 -16.45
CA THR A 186 7.42 8.81 -17.07
C THR A 186 6.34 8.16 -16.21
N GLY A 187 6.71 7.23 -15.33
CA GLY A 187 5.80 6.34 -14.61
C GLY A 187 5.25 5.19 -15.46
N HIS A 188 5.55 5.14 -16.76
CA HIS A 188 5.08 4.08 -17.64
C HIS A 188 5.94 2.83 -17.50
N ARG A 189 5.46 1.69 -18.01
CA ARG A 189 6.25 0.46 -18.08
C ARG A 189 7.58 0.71 -18.79
N HIS A 190 8.67 0.21 -18.22
CA HIS A 190 10.01 0.47 -18.74
C HIS A 190 10.16 -0.01 -20.19
N GLY A 191 10.68 0.86 -21.07
CA GLY A 191 10.73 0.60 -22.51
C GLY A 191 11.64 -0.56 -22.93
N LYS A 192 12.67 -0.86 -22.12
CA LYS A 192 13.66 -1.95 -22.39
C LYS A 192 13.53 -3.15 -21.44
N HIS A 193 12.91 -2.97 -20.28
CA HIS A 193 12.80 -3.99 -19.25
C HIS A 193 11.33 -4.38 -19.08
N LYS A 194 10.83 -5.15 -20.06
CA LYS A 194 9.41 -5.50 -20.14
C LYS A 194 9.09 -6.87 -19.53
N LYS A 195 10.02 -7.53 -18.85
CA LYS A 195 9.73 -8.84 -18.25
C LYS A 195 8.71 -8.68 -17.11
N VAL A 196 7.71 -9.56 -17.08
CA VAL A 196 6.82 -9.72 -15.93
C VAL A 196 7.38 -10.87 -15.10
N HIS A 197 7.62 -10.62 -13.81
CA HIS A 197 8.16 -11.61 -12.89
C HIS A 197 7.06 -12.08 -11.95
N GLN A 198 6.76 -13.39 -11.94
CA GLN A 198 5.92 -13.98 -10.92
C GLN A 198 6.73 -14.08 -9.62
N LEU A 199 6.26 -13.47 -8.54
CA LEU A 199 6.95 -13.42 -7.26
C LEU A 199 6.35 -14.39 -6.22
N ALA A 200 5.03 -14.58 -6.24
CA ALA A 200 4.31 -15.38 -5.26
C ALA A 200 3.05 -16.00 -5.86
N TRP A 201 2.62 -17.14 -5.31
CA TRP A 201 1.38 -17.81 -5.69
C TRP A 201 0.70 -18.49 -4.50
N HIS A 202 -0.62 -18.38 -4.45
CA HIS A 202 -1.52 -19.14 -3.57
C HIS A 202 -2.93 -19.09 -4.19
N GLU A 203 -3.84 -19.99 -3.80
CA GLU A 203 -5.19 -20.09 -4.40
C GLU A 203 -6.05 -18.84 -4.18
N SER A 204 -5.82 -18.16 -3.06
CA SER A 204 -6.42 -16.87 -2.70
C SER A 204 -5.26 -15.96 -2.29
N ILE A 205 -4.89 -15.04 -3.17
CA ILE A 205 -3.71 -14.20 -3.02
C ILE A 205 -3.94 -12.86 -3.71
N GLU A 206 -3.63 -11.73 -3.07
CA GLU A 206 -3.69 -10.41 -3.72
C GLU A 206 -3.01 -9.31 -2.89
N ALA A 207 -3.21 -8.04 -3.27
CA ALA A 207 -2.80 -6.85 -2.54
C ALA A 207 -1.32 -6.85 -2.08
N PRO A 208 -0.37 -6.99 -3.02
CA PRO A 208 1.04 -7.07 -2.69
C PRO A 208 1.61 -5.71 -2.27
N ALA A 209 2.63 -5.74 -1.41
CA ALA A 209 3.42 -4.56 -1.07
C ALA A 209 4.89 -4.93 -0.82
N LEU A 210 5.80 -4.08 -1.29
CA LEU A 210 7.23 -4.20 -1.08
C LEU A 210 7.74 -3.22 -0.03
N LEU A 211 8.68 -3.69 0.79
CA LEU A 211 9.46 -2.91 1.74
C LEU A 211 10.91 -3.38 1.69
N LYS A 212 11.88 -2.46 1.79
CA LYS A 212 13.31 -2.81 1.83
C LYS A 212 13.91 -2.50 3.20
N HIS A 213 14.68 -3.44 3.73
CA HIS A 213 15.38 -3.29 4.99
C HIS A 213 16.63 -4.18 5.01
N ASP A 214 17.76 -3.63 5.43
CA ASP A 214 19.05 -4.32 5.62
C ASP A 214 19.44 -5.28 4.48
N GLY A 215 19.29 -4.81 3.24
CA GLY A 215 19.66 -5.55 2.03
C GLY A 215 18.67 -6.63 1.58
N TYR A 216 17.51 -6.73 2.24
CA TYR A 216 16.40 -7.59 1.84
C TYR A 216 15.21 -6.78 1.34
N TYR A 217 14.52 -7.34 0.34
CA TYR A 217 13.18 -6.95 -0.08
C TYR A 217 12.21 -7.88 0.63
N TYR A 218 11.23 -7.32 1.33
CA TYR A 218 10.13 -8.02 1.98
C TYR A 218 8.90 -7.84 1.12
N LEU A 219 8.31 -8.95 0.70
CA LEU A 219 7.04 -8.98 -0.02
C LEU A 219 5.94 -9.34 0.96
N PHE A 220 5.05 -8.38 1.19
CA PHE A 220 3.78 -8.56 1.89
C PHE A 220 2.70 -8.83 0.86
N LEU A 221 1.72 -9.64 1.23
CA LEU A 221 0.58 -9.99 0.38
C LEU A 221 -0.55 -10.50 1.27
N ASN A 222 -1.78 -10.49 0.77
CA ASN A 222 -2.90 -11.06 1.48
C ASN A 222 -3.24 -12.46 0.99
N TRP A 223 -3.56 -13.36 1.91
CA TRP A 223 -4.26 -14.62 1.65
C TRP A 223 -5.71 -14.55 2.11
N GLY A 224 -6.54 -15.48 1.64
CA GLY A 224 -7.94 -15.59 2.04
C GLY A 224 -8.85 -14.64 1.25
N LEU A 225 -10.06 -14.43 1.76
CA LEU A 225 -11.10 -13.69 1.05
C LEU A 225 -11.40 -12.36 1.73
N CYS A 226 -11.19 -11.28 1.00
CA CYS A 226 -11.66 -9.94 1.35
C CYS A 226 -13.19 -9.84 1.22
N CYS A 227 -13.68 -8.63 1.49
CA CYS A 227 -14.91 -8.11 0.91
C CYS A 227 -16.19 -8.84 1.37
N ARG A 228 -16.14 -9.48 2.55
CA ARG A 228 -17.25 -10.23 3.16
C ARG A 228 -17.61 -9.71 4.55
N GLY A 229 -17.25 -8.47 4.86
CA GLY A 229 -17.49 -7.85 6.17
C GLY A 229 -16.87 -8.71 7.28
N THR A 230 -17.67 -9.08 8.27
CA THR A 230 -17.25 -9.92 9.40
C THR A 230 -16.95 -11.38 9.02
N ASN A 231 -17.32 -11.81 7.80
CA ASN A 231 -17.03 -13.15 7.28
C ASN A 231 -15.77 -13.17 6.39
N SER A 232 -15.00 -12.08 6.33
CA SER A 232 -13.73 -12.04 5.61
C SER A 232 -12.69 -12.91 6.32
N THR A 233 -11.93 -13.68 5.55
CA THR A 233 -10.86 -14.58 6.06
C THR A 233 -9.47 -14.04 5.75
N TYR A 234 -9.40 -12.76 5.43
CA TYR A 234 -8.20 -12.07 4.96
C TYR A 234 -7.09 -12.09 6.02
N GLU A 235 -5.86 -12.31 5.60
CA GLU A 235 -4.69 -12.24 6.46
C GLU A 235 -3.47 -11.84 5.65
N MET A 236 -2.54 -11.12 6.25
CA MET A 236 -1.29 -10.72 5.61
C MET A 236 -0.23 -11.81 5.83
N ARG A 237 0.44 -12.18 4.74
CA ARG A 237 1.61 -13.06 4.72
C ARG A 237 2.85 -12.29 4.27
N ILE A 238 4.02 -12.83 4.59
CA ILE A 238 5.31 -12.21 4.27
C ILE A 238 6.35 -13.25 3.81
N GLY A 239 7.22 -12.82 2.91
CA GLY A 239 8.51 -13.46 2.61
C GLY A 239 9.57 -12.42 2.27
N ARG A 240 10.84 -12.83 2.18
CA ARG A 240 11.95 -11.93 1.82
C ARG A 240 12.90 -12.49 0.76
N SER A 241 13.57 -11.60 0.03
CA SER A 241 14.61 -11.94 -0.94
C SER A 241 15.75 -10.92 -0.91
N LYS A 242 16.97 -11.33 -1.31
CA LYS A 242 18.08 -10.39 -1.57
C LYS A 242 17.98 -9.74 -2.95
N LYS A 243 17.09 -10.21 -3.82
CA LYS A 243 16.86 -9.67 -5.16
C LYS A 243 15.40 -9.29 -5.28
N ILE A 244 15.10 -8.11 -5.82
CA ILE A 244 13.71 -7.66 -5.98
C ILE A 244 12.88 -8.62 -6.84
N THR A 245 13.52 -9.32 -7.78
CA THR A 245 12.89 -10.32 -8.66
C THR A 245 12.79 -11.72 -8.03
N GLY A 246 13.13 -11.88 -6.75
CA GLY A 246 13.09 -13.16 -6.05
C GLY A 246 14.29 -14.08 -6.31
N PRO A 247 14.20 -15.35 -5.86
CA PRO A 247 13.05 -15.94 -5.18
C PRO A 247 12.82 -15.33 -3.78
N TYR A 248 11.55 -15.21 -3.38
CA TYR A 248 11.16 -14.80 -2.03
C TYR A 248 10.88 -16.04 -1.19
N LEU A 249 11.44 -16.08 0.02
CA LEU A 249 11.31 -17.19 0.96
C LEU A 249 10.59 -16.73 2.23
N ASP A 250 9.75 -17.59 2.80
CA ASP A 250 9.19 -17.41 4.13
C ASP A 250 10.21 -17.73 5.25
N ALA A 251 9.85 -17.55 6.52
CA ALA A 251 10.71 -17.78 7.67
C ALA A 251 11.16 -19.24 7.81
N GLU A 252 10.39 -20.17 7.26
CA GLU A 252 10.66 -21.60 7.20
C GLU A 252 11.47 -22.00 5.94
N GLY A 253 11.80 -21.05 5.07
CA GLY A 253 12.60 -21.26 3.87
C GLY A 253 11.83 -21.76 2.65
N ARG A 254 10.50 -21.73 2.67
CA ARG A 254 9.65 -22.14 1.54
C ARG A 254 9.47 -20.98 0.56
N GLU A 255 9.50 -21.28 -0.73
CA GLU A 255 9.31 -20.28 -1.77
C GLU A 255 7.87 -19.77 -1.83
N LEU A 256 7.71 -18.45 -1.85
CA LEU A 256 6.40 -17.81 -2.03
C LEU A 256 5.77 -18.14 -3.39
N ALA A 257 6.59 -18.38 -4.42
CA ALA A 257 6.13 -18.77 -5.75
C ALA A 257 5.44 -20.14 -5.79
N THR A 258 5.58 -20.95 -4.74
CA THR A 258 4.99 -22.29 -4.62
C THR A 258 4.14 -22.45 -3.35
N GLY A 259 3.60 -21.35 -2.80
CA GLY A 259 2.71 -21.38 -1.64
C GLY A 259 3.37 -21.22 -0.26
N GLY A 260 4.63 -20.77 -0.20
CA GLY A 260 5.24 -20.28 1.05
C GLY A 260 4.62 -18.96 1.51
N GLY A 261 4.75 -18.64 2.80
CA GLY A 261 4.28 -17.38 3.37
C GLY A 261 4.10 -17.44 4.89
N THR A 262 4.95 -16.71 5.62
CA THR A 262 4.83 -16.59 7.09
C THR A 262 3.65 -15.68 7.43
N LEU A 263 2.82 -16.05 8.40
CA LEU A 263 1.74 -15.19 8.87
C LEU A 263 2.33 -13.91 9.48
N PHE A 264 1.91 -12.76 8.97
CA PHE A 264 2.35 -11.45 9.47
C PHE A 264 1.29 -10.79 10.34
N LEU A 265 0.07 -10.65 9.82
CA LEU A 265 -1.04 -10.05 10.55
C LEU A 265 -2.36 -10.73 10.18
N GLY A 266 -3.04 -11.30 11.16
CA GLY A 266 -4.35 -11.93 11.01
C GLY A 266 -5.46 -11.17 11.75
N THR A 267 -6.65 -11.76 11.75
CA THR A 267 -7.79 -11.27 12.54
C THR A 267 -7.46 -11.26 14.04
N ASP A 268 -7.77 -10.16 14.72
CA ASP A 268 -7.63 -10.02 16.17
C ASP A 268 -8.78 -9.16 16.74
N GLY A 269 -9.53 -9.71 17.70
CA GLY A 269 -10.70 -9.04 18.28
C GLY A 269 -11.71 -8.55 17.23
N ASP A 270 -11.98 -7.24 17.22
CA ASP A 270 -12.88 -6.59 16.27
C ASP A 270 -12.22 -6.22 14.93
N ARG A 271 -10.89 -6.38 14.82
CA ARG A 271 -10.15 -6.20 13.56
C ARG A 271 -10.24 -7.48 12.75
N ILE A 272 -11.26 -7.58 11.89
CA ILE A 272 -11.45 -8.73 11.01
C ILE A 272 -10.74 -8.47 9.69
N GLY A 273 -9.99 -9.46 9.22
CA GLY A 273 -9.45 -9.48 7.87
C GLY A 273 -8.55 -8.28 7.52
N PRO A 274 -7.48 -7.97 8.27
CA PRO A 274 -6.58 -6.88 7.92
C PRO A 274 -5.86 -7.18 6.59
N GLY A 275 -5.78 -6.18 5.71
CA GLY A 275 -5.14 -6.36 4.42
C GLY A 275 -4.94 -5.09 3.62
N HIS A 276 -4.36 -5.27 2.43
CA HIS A 276 -3.95 -4.21 1.53
C HIS A 276 -2.96 -3.23 2.19
N PRO A 277 -1.76 -3.73 2.61
CA PRO A 277 -0.82 -2.92 3.35
C PRO A 277 -0.08 -1.90 2.46
N ALA A 278 0.24 -0.76 3.04
CA ALA A 278 1.18 0.23 2.51
C ALA A 278 2.13 0.68 3.63
N PHE A 279 3.32 1.14 3.29
CA PHE A 279 4.36 1.48 4.26
C PHE A 279 4.82 2.92 4.09
N VAL A 280 4.92 3.66 5.21
CA VAL A 280 5.39 5.04 5.23
C VAL A 280 6.42 5.22 6.34
N GLY A 281 7.44 6.03 6.07
CA GLY A 281 8.53 6.29 6.98
C GLY A 281 9.64 5.26 6.88
N GLU A 282 10.65 5.42 7.73
CA GLU A 282 11.82 4.55 7.80
C GLU A 282 12.20 4.34 9.26
N LYS A 283 12.99 3.30 9.53
CA LYS A 283 13.57 3.02 10.86
C LYS A 283 12.50 3.01 11.96
N ASP A 284 12.65 3.81 12.99
CA ASP A 284 11.78 3.93 14.16
C ASP A 284 10.44 4.64 13.87
N GLN A 285 10.33 5.30 12.71
CA GLN A 285 9.11 5.97 12.25
C GLN A 285 8.35 5.14 11.22
N LEU A 286 8.82 3.93 10.88
CA LEU A 286 8.17 3.07 9.91
C LEU A 286 6.80 2.62 10.41
N ARG A 287 5.77 2.89 9.61
CA ARG A 287 4.38 2.51 9.90
C ARG A 287 3.79 1.79 8.70
N MET A 288 2.98 0.78 9.00
CA MET A 288 2.12 0.10 8.04
C MET A 288 0.71 0.69 8.14
N PHE A 289 0.14 1.08 7.01
CA PHE A 289 -1.27 1.44 6.84
C PHE A 289 -1.98 0.30 6.13
N PHE A 290 -3.23 0.02 6.50
CA PHE A 290 -3.99 -1.09 5.93
C PHE A 290 -5.49 -0.91 6.20
N HIS A 291 -6.35 -1.63 5.48
CA HIS A 291 -7.76 -1.71 5.83
C HIS A 291 -8.09 -2.95 6.67
N TYR A 292 -9.19 -2.89 7.39
CA TYR A 292 -9.80 -4.03 8.07
C TYR A 292 -11.33 -3.87 8.13
N TYR A 293 -12.04 -4.95 8.39
CA TYR A 293 -13.49 -4.95 8.62
C TYR A 293 -13.77 -4.90 10.12
N ASP A 294 -14.41 -3.83 10.58
CA ASP A 294 -14.67 -3.60 12.00
C ASP A 294 -15.91 -4.37 12.45
N ARG A 295 -15.70 -5.43 13.26
CA ARG A 295 -16.79 -6.26 13.79
C ARG A 295 -17.78 -5.47 14.63
N ALA A 296 -17.30 -4.53 15.46
CA ALA A 296 -18.16 -3.68 16.29
C ALA A 296 -19.03 -2.73 15.45
N ARG A 297 -18.75 -2.62 14.15
CA ARG A 297 -19.50 -1.81 13.18
C ARG A 297 -20.01 -2.64 12.00
N ASN A 298 -20.43 -3.88 12.26
CA ASN A 298 -21.05 -4.77 11.26
C ASN A 298 -20.17 -4.99 10.00
N GLY A 299 -18.85 -5.07 10.19
CA GLY A 299 -17.90 -5.30 9.11
C GLY A 299 -17.62 -4.08 8.24
N PHE A 300 -17.85 -2.87 8.75
CA PHE A 300 -17.51 -1.63 8.05
C PHE A 300 -15.99 -1.55 7.80
N ALA A 301 -15.59 -1.30 6.55
CA ALA A 301 -14.18 -1.23 6.16
C ALA A 301 -13.56 0.11 6.61
N ARG A 302 -12.50 0.02 7.42
CA ARG A 302 -11.78 1.17 8.00
C ARG A 302 -10.29 1.04 7.72
N MET A 303 -9.60 2.16 7.65
CA MET A 303 -8.13 2.19 7.67
C MET A 303 -7.62 2.30 9.10
N ASP A 304 -6.50 1.65 9.33
CA ASP A 304 -5.70 1.74 10.55
C ASP A 304 -4.22 1.87 10.21
N SER A 305 -3.39 2.15 11.21
CA SER A 305 -1.95 2.04 11.08
C SER A 305 -1.28 1.48 12.32
N LEU A 306 -0.28 0.64 12.09
CA LEU A 306 0.55 0.03 13.12
C LEU A 306 2.03 0.35 12.86
N PRO A 307 2.81 0.68 13.89
CA PRO A 307 4.27 0.74 13.81
C PRO A 307 4.85 -0.62 13.43
N ILE A 308 5.95 -0.61 12.69
CA ILE A 308 6.73 -1.81 12.38
C ILE A 308 8.01 -1.80 13.19
N ARG A 309 8.28 -2.90 13.89
CA ARG A 309 9.56 -3.15 14.57
C ARG A 309 10.30 -4.29 13.88
N TRP A 310 11.62 -4.19 13.83
CA TRP A 310 12.49 -5.25 13.35
C TRP A 310 13.00 -6.07 14.53
N LYS A 311 12.84 -7.39 14.45
CA LYS A 311 13.43 -8.33 15.40
C LYS A 311 14.89 -8.61 15.04
N ASP A 312 15.65 -9.17 15.98
CA ASP A 312 17.07 -9.51 15.80
C ASP A 312 17.31 -10.57 14.71
N ASP A 313 16.29 -11.38 14.38
CA ASP A 313 16.32 -12.35 13.27
C ASP A 313 16.11 -11.70 11.87
N GLY A 314 15.91 -10.37 11.85
CA GLY A 314 15.66 -9.58 10.67
C GLY A 314 14.24 -9.71 10.12
N TRP A 315 13.28 -10.29 10.84
CA TRP A 315 11.88 -10.27 10.43
C TRP A 315 11.12 -9.12 11.09
N PRO A 316 10.21 -8.45 10.37
CA PRO A 316 9.39 -7.39 10.94
C PRO A 316 8.25 -7.98 11.75
N GLU A 317 7.72 -7.17 12.68
CA GLU A 317 6.46 -7.39 13.36
C GLU A 317 5.66 -6.09 13.42
N ALA A 318 4.34 -6.20 13.36
CA ALA A 318 3.45 -5.07 13.62
C ALA A 318 3.26 -4.93 15.14
N VAL A 319 3.58 -3.75 15.67
CA VAL A 319 3.45 -3.46 17.11
C VAL A 319 2.03 -3.01 17.40
N ASP A 320 1.24 -3.89 18.01
CA ASP A 320 -0.11 -3.58 18.46
C ASP A 320 -0.08 -3.22 19.95
N SER A 321 0.03 -1.93 20.26
CA SER A 321 0.16 -1.41 21.63
C SER A 321 -1.15 -1.49 22.45
N ALA A 322 -2.20 -2.11 21.92
CA ALA A 322 -3.47 -2.34 22.62
C ALA A 322 -3.50 -3.65 23.43
N LYS A 323 -2.35 -4.28 23.66
CA LYS A 323 -2.15 -5.42 24.55
C LYS A 323 -1.33 -5.04 25.78
#